data_AF-A0A950M5F3-F1
#
_entry.id   AF-A0A950M5F3-F1
#
_cell.length_a   1.000
_cell.length_b   1.000
_cell.length_c   1.000
_cell.angle_alpha   90.00
_cell.angle_beta   90.00
_cell.angle_gamma   90.00
#
_symmetry.space_group_name_H-M   'P 1'
#
loop_
_entity.id
_entity.type
_entity.pdbx_description
1 polymer ?
#
loop_
_entity_poly.entity_id
_entity_poly.type
_entity_poly.pdbx_seq_one_letter_code
_entity_poly.pdbx_strand_id
1 'polypeptide(L)'
;MKKAFTCAALLTMLAGCGGSDSHDASTKSALARLKTSSSVAGAYETEVQQLYIAYFGRPADPTGLANFSAALQADNAPTDITGLAQAYGSNPALKSLIDSFGTSAESQALYGSGSTSAFVTAVFQNVLGRAPADAGLNFWTNAITSGSLTQADAALAIMAGAKTNSSAQGQIDAALVANRVSVAQQFTAAVPTDIYAGPAAASGARAMLAAVNSTTDVSNYQGTIGITIANFTNEAIFESTALHGGEATLVFNFPFGGGTLVSGTNYIYSNSTGVLPASPINGPQVETPAFTSLDAGLTFTSPGPTRILQNGRIMLLAATAQRRITYVNNAIHVDYLAADGQTALTASVFSNYAIAGLTGLMDNSPEQLRAAVPIPTWIKANNFSANAQWQPGSAYIVKQGYRAIDTVIVNDCNNTASTVYTTSTTPTPCKASATLDNFFPVSLLSSSSGYPYETDFAGDGTISTVQGVRMWVSNAPMPLTESAIQAYRVYFELGGNIYLGLLEKSGAPYNYGQADGSVVNYLLTLNQAAIASVKAGIITGFVNAGSGAGSGATVGTVDLFGI
;
A
#
# COMPACT_ATOMS: atom_id res chain seq x y z
N MET A 1 -26.92 56.02 -31.21
CA MET A 1 -26.38 56.79 -30.06
C MET A 1 -26.94 56.18 -28.79
N LYS A 2 -26.04 55.88 -27.82
CA LYS A 2 -26.17 55.96 -26.35
C LYS A 2 -27.52 55.60 -25.70
N LYS A 3 -27.57 54.49 -24.92
CA LYS A 3 -27.41 54.41 -23.44
C LYS A 3 -28.71 54.81 -22.69
N ALA A 4 -29.10 54.30 -21.52
CA ALA A 4 -28.74 53.18 -20.63
C ALA A 4 -29.51 53.41 -19.30
N PHE A 5 -29.41 52.43 -18.38
CA PHE A 5 -29.68 52.46 -16.92
C PHE A 5 -31.16 52.39 -16.46
N THR A 6 -31.55 51.82 -15.31
CA THR A 6 -31.08 50.88 -14.26
C THR A 6 -32.09 51.09 -13.11
N CYS A 7 -32.57 50.06 -12.40
CA CYS A 7 -32.80 50.17 -10.95
C CYS A 7 -33.02 48.82 -10.27
N ALA A 8 -32.58 48.74 -9.02
CA ALA A 8 -32.45 47.56 -8.18
C ALA A 8 -33.37 47.62 -6.94
N ALA A 9 -33.68 46.42 -6.43
CA ALA A 9 -33.83 45.98 -5.02
C ALA A 9 -34.85 46.61 -4.05
N LEU A 10 -35.66 45.74 -3.39
CA LEU A 10 -35.81 45.55 -1.91
C LEU A 10 -36.82 44.40 -1.63
N LEU A 11 -36.43 43.19 -1.20
CA LEU A 11 -36.18 42.68 0.17
C LEU A 11 -37.32 42.84 1.20
N THR A 12 -37.91 41.72 1.64
CA THR A 12 -38.48 41.53 2.99
C THR A 12 -38.19 40.11 3.48
N MET A 13 -37.62 40.02 4.68
CA MET A 13 -37.39 38.79 5.47
C MET A 13 -38.61 38.46 6.33
N LEU A 14 -38.84 37.17 6.62
CA LEU A 14 -39.20 36.73 7.97
C LEU A 14 -38.64 35.32 8.23
N ALA A 15 -38.05 35.15 9.42
CA ALA A 15 -37.30 33.98 9.86
C ALA A 15 -38.18 32.94 10.57
N GLY A 16 -37.77 31.67 10.47
CA GLY A 16 -38.23 30.55 11.30
C GLY A 16 -37.11 29.50 11.42
N CYS A 17 -36.48 29.47 12.59
CA CYS A 17 -35.51 28.50 13.13
C CYS A 17 -36.11 27.07 13.19
N GLY A 18 -35.45 25.92 13.12
CA GLY A 18 -34.05 25.50 13.08
C GLY A 18 -34.02 23.95 13.17
N GLY A 19 -33.05 23.31 12.50
CA GLY A 19 -32.84 21.85 12.53
C GLY A 19 -31.60 21.50 11.72
N SER A 20 -30.61 20.92 12.38
CA SER A 20 -29.24 20.71 11.92
C SER A 20 -29.08 19.46 11.04
N ASP A 21 -28.77 19.63 9.75
CA ASP A 21 -28.27 18.57 8.88
C ASP A 21 -27.02 19.03 8.14
N SER A 22 -25.85 18.86 8.78
CA SER A 22 -24.54 19.10 8.18
C SER A 22 -24.11 18.06 7.15
N HIS A 23 -24.95 17.05 6.86
CA HIS A 23 -24.70 16.03 5.83
C HIS A 23 -25.34 16.36 4.47
N ASP A 24 -26.27 17.31 4.38
CA ASP A 24 -27.03 17.61 3.14
C ASP A 24 -26.40 18.75 2.32
N ALA A 25 -25.49 19.52 2.92
CA ALA A 25 -24.85 20.67 2.26
C ALA A 25 -23.67 20.27 1.34
N SER A 26 -22.94 19.18 1.64
CA SER A 26 -21.83 18.71 0.80
C SER A 26 -22.33 18.07 -0.49
N THR A 27 -23.39 17.27 -0.39
CA THR A 27 -24.10 16.60 -1.51
C THR A 27 -24.67 17.61 -2.50
N LYS A 28 -25.28 18.70 -1.99
CA LYS A 28 -25.82 19.78 -2.85
C LYS A 28 -24.73 20.58 -3.56
N SER A 29 -23.54 20.72 -2.96
CA SER A 29 -22.41 21.42 -3.58
C SER A 29 -21.73 20.62 -4.70
N ALA A 30 -21.71 19.28 -4.59
CA ALA A 30 -21.23 18.37 -5.63
C ALA A 30 -22.16 18.37 -6.85
N LEU A 31 -23.48 18.37 -6.64
CA LEU A 31 -24.48 18.48 -7.71
C LEU A 31 -24.43 19.82 -8.48
N ALA A 32 -24.05 20.92 -7.83
CA ALA A 32 -23.99 22.23 -8.47
C ALA A 32 -22.77 22.40 -9.42
N ARG A 33 -21.70 21.60 -9.25
CA ARG A 33 -20.54 21.61 -10.15
C ARG A 33 -20.75 20.85 -11.46
N LEU A 34 -21.85 20.09 -11.58
CA LEU A 34 -22.13 19.22 -12.72
C LEU A 34 -22.68 19.93 -13.98
N LYS A 35 -22.97 21.24 -13.92
CA LYS A 35 -23.71 21.93 -15.01
C LYS A 35 -22.88 22.78 -15.97
N THR A 36 -21.59 23.00 -15.77
CA THR A 36 -20.78 23.81 -16.71
C THR A 36 -19.30 23.44 -16.71
N SER A 37 -18.92 22.37 -17.40
CA SER A 37 -17.63 22.29 -18.12
C SER A 37 -17.64 21.08 -19.05
N SER A 38 -17.67 21.31 -20.37
CA SER A 38 -17.35 20.28 -21.36
C SER A 38 -15.85 20.03 -21.30
N SER A 39 -15.41 19.13 -20.42
CA SER A 39 -14.03 18.65 -20.37
C SER A 39 -13.82 17.59 -21.47
N VAL A 40 -12.59 17.43 -21.95
CA VAL A 40 -12.18 16.42 -22.94
C VAL A 40 -12.61 15.00 -22.56
N ALA A 41 -12.65 14.70 -21.25
CA ALA A 41 -13.15 13.43 -20.73
C ALA A 41 -14.59 13.15 -21.19
N GLY A 42 -15.47 14.17 -21.24
CA GLY A 42 -16.89 13.99 -21.57
C GLY A 42 -17.17 13.50 -22.99
N ALA A 43 -16.24 13.64 -23.94
CA ALA A 43 -16.45 13.20 -25.34
C ALA A 43 -16.21 11.69 -25.56
N TYR A 44 -15.35 11.08 -24.74
CA TYR A 44 -15.01 9.65 -24.83
C TYR A 44 -15.29 8.90 -23.52
N GLU A 45 -15.99 9.52 -22.57
CA GLU A 45 -16.19 8.96 -21.24
C GLU A 45 -16.87 7.59 -21.32
N THR A 46 -17.91 7.48 -22.16
CA THR A 46 -18.67 6.25 -22.33
C THR A 46 -17.80 5.13 -22.91
N GLU A 47 -16.98 5.43 -23.91
CA GLU A 47 -16.14 4.49 -24.62
C GLU A 47 -15.02 3.98 -23.72
N VAL A 48 -14.36 4.88 -22.98
CA VAL A 48 -13.31 4.50 -22.05
C VAL A 48 -13.87 3.65 -20.91
N GLN A 49 -15.03 4.00 -20.36
CA GLN A 49 -15.69 3.15 -19.36
C GLN A 49 -16.03 1.76 -19.93
N GLN A 50 -16.51 1.69 -21.18
CA GLN A 50 -16.78 0.42 -21.85
C GLN A 50 -15.52 -0.44 -22.01
N LEU A 51 -14.37 0.16 -22.34
CA LEU A 51 -13.09 -0.55 -22.42
C LEU A 51 -12.64 -1.10 -21.06
N TYR A 52 -12.67 -0.28 -20.00
CA TYR A 52 -12.33 -0.71 -18.64
C TYR A 52 -13.27 -1.78 -18.09
N ILE A 53 -14.58 -1.65 -18.35
CA ILE A 53 -15.56 -2.67 -17.97
C ILE A 53 -15.27 -3.97 -18.72
N ALA A 54 -15.13 -3.92 -20.05
CA ALA A 54 -14.92 -5.14 -20.84
C ALA A 54 -13.67 -5.90 -20.41
N TYR A 55 -12.54 -5.19 -20.28
CA TYR A 55 -11.24 -5.81 -20.06
C TYR A 55 -10.96 -6.12 -18.58
N PHE A 56 -11.25 -5.17 -17.67
CA PHE A 56 -10.91 -5.29 -16.25
C PHE A 56 -12.10 -5.51 -15.32
N GLY A 57 -13.34 -5.43 -15.83
CA GLY A 57 -14.57 -5.61 -15.04
C GLY A 57 -14.84 -4.49 -14.03
N ARG A 58 -14.15 -3.35 -14.13
CA ARG A 58 -14.24 -2.22 -13.18
C ARG A 58 -14.45 -0.88 -13.90
N PRO A 59 -14.87 0.18 -13.17
CA PRO A 59 -14.82 1.54 -13.68
C PRO A 59 -13.39 1.99 -13.97
N ALA A 60 -13.22 2.91 -14.91
CA ALA A 60 -11.96 3.63 -15.09
C ALA A 60 -11.67 4.47 -13.83
N ASP A 61 -10.41 4.52 -13.39
CA ASP A 61 -10.02 5.53 -12.41
C ASP A 61 -10.00 6.93 -13.05
N PRO A 62 -10.17 8.02 -12.29
CA PRO A 62 -10.30 9.36 -12.89
C PRO A 62 -9.09 9.76 -13.75
N THR A 63 -7.88 9.33 -13.37
CA THR A 63 -6.64 9.61 -14.11
C THR A 63 -6.59 8.79 -15.41
N GLY A 64 -6.89 7.50 -15.34
CA GLY A 64 -7.01 6.60 -16.48
C GLY A 64 -8.06 7.09 -17.48
N LEU A 65 -9.25 7.47 -17.00
CA LEU A 65 -10.30 8.06 -17.81
C LEU A 65 -9.80 9.29 -18.57
N ALA A 66 -9.19 10.25 -17.87
CA ALA A 66 -8.68 11.47 -18.49
C ALA A 66 -7.61 11.19 -19.55
N ASN A 67 -6.64 10.33 -19.23
CA ASN A 67 -5.52 10.01 -20.12
C ASN A 67 -5.98 9.25 -21.38
N PHE A 68 -6.84 8.24 -21.22
CA PHE A 68 -7.37 7.49 -22.35
C PHE A 68 -8.28 8.36 -23.23
N SER A 69 -9.16 9.17 -22.64
CA SER A 69 -9.99 10.10 -23.41
C SER A 69 -9.14 11.11 -24.19
N ALA A 70 -8.07 11.64 -23.60
CA ALA A 70 -7.15 12.55 -24.29
C ALA A 70 -6.40 11.85 -25.44
N ALA A 71 -5.99 10.61 -25.27
CA ALA A 71 -5.33 9.83 -26.32
C ALA A 71 -6.29 9.52 -27.49
N LEU A 72 -7.53 9.13 -27.20
CA LEU A 72 -8.56 8.93 -28.23
C LEU A 72 -8.89 10.23 -28.97
N GLN A 73 -8.95 11.35 -28.26
CA GLN A 73 -9.17 12.66 -28.87
C GLN A 73 -8.02 13.06 -29.79
N ALA A 74 -6.77 12.91 -29.35
CA ALA A 74 -5.60 13.25 -30.15
C ALA A 74 -5.54 12.47 -31.47
N ASP A 75 -6.06 11.25 -31.47
CA ASP A 75 -6.14 10.36 -32.62
C ASP A 75 -7.40 10.58 -33.49
N ASN A 76 -8.29 11.51 -33.09
CA ASN A 76 -9.62 11.69 -33.70
C ASN A 76 -10.39 10.37 -33.84
N ALA A 77 -10.31 9.52 -32.82
CA ALA A 77 -10.95 8.22 -32.82
C ALA A 77 -12.49 8.35 -32.89
N PRO A 78 -13.21 7.30 -33.32
CA PRO A 78 -14.67 7.29 -33.23
C PRO A 78 -15.17 7.43 -31.78
N THR A 79 -16.23 8.22 -31.59
CA THR A 79 -16.87 8.49 -30.28
C THR A 79 -17.99 7.49 -29.97
N ASP A 80 -17.85 6.27 -30.50
CA ASP A 80 -18.72 5.16 -30.19
C ASP A 80 -17.93 3.84 -30.28
N ILE A 81 -18.28 2.88 -29.43
CA ILE A 81 -17.53 1.62 -29.32
C ILE A 81 -17.55 0.77 -30.60
N THR A 82 -18.58 0.89 -31.45
CA THR A 82 -18.65 0.16 -32.71
C THR A 82 -17.67 0.75 -33.71
N GLY A 83 -17.61 2.07 -33.79
CA GLY A 83 -16.61 2.80 -34.56
C GLY A 83 -15.19 2.49 -34.08
N LEU A 84 -14.95 2.45 -32.77
CA LEU A 84 -13.64 2.06 -32.22
C LEU A 84 -13.25 0.64 -32.64
N ALA A 85 -14.17 -0.33 -32.55
CA ALA A 85 -13.93 -1.71 -32.98
C ALA A 85 -13.62 -1.80 -34.49
N GLN A 86 -14.30 -1.00 -35.33
CA GLN A 86 -14.03 -0.94 -36.76
C GLN A 86 -12.67 -0.28 -37.07
N ALA A 87 -12.35 0.80 -36.36
CA ALA A 87 -11.11 1.55 -36.56
C ALA A 87 -9.87 0.77 -36.08
N TYR A 88 -10.01 -0.11 -35.09
CA TYR A 88 -8.91 -0.87 -34.47
C TYR A 88 -7.99 -1.56 -35.49
N GLY A 89 -8.56 -2.21 -36.51
CA GLY A 89 -7.76 -2.91 -37.54
C GLY A 89 -7.06 -1.99 -38.55
N SER A 90 -7.46 -0.72 -38.63
CA SER A 90 -7.01 0.23 -39.66
C SER A 90 -6.20 1.41 -39.10
N ASN A 91 -6.27 1.65 -37.79
CA ASN A 91 -5.61 2.74 -37.09
C ASN A 91 -4.55 2.19 -36.12
N PRO A 92 -3.25 2.30 -36.47
CA PRO A 92 -2.16 1.78 -35.62
C PRO A 92 -2.06 2.45 -34.24
N ALA A 93 -2.39 3.74 -34.12
CA ALA A 93 -2.33 4.46 -32.86
C ALA A 93 -3.44 3.99 -31.91
N LEU A 94 -4.67 3.92 -32.40
CA LEU A 94 -5.79 3.31 -31.66
C LEU A 94 -5.47 1.85 -31.29
N LYS A 95 -4.94 1.06 -32.22
CA LYS A 95 -4.57 -0.34 -31.96
C LYS A 95 -3.61 -0.44 -30.77
N SER A 96 -2.52 0.34 -30.81
CA SER A 96 -1.53 0.39 -29.73
C SER A 96 -2.14 0.82 -28.39
N LEU A 97 -3.01 1.84 -28.43
CA LEU A 97 -3.70 2.33 -27.24
C LEU A 97 -4.61 1.26 -26.61
N ILE A 98 -5.42 0.56 -27.41
CA ILE A 98 -6.28 -0.52 -26.93
C ILE A 98 -5.45 -1.72 -26.44
N ASP A 99 -4.40 -2.11 -27.15
CA ASP A 99 -3.52 -3.21 -26.75
C ASP A 99 -2.75 -2.95 -25.46
N SER A 100 -2.56 -1.68 -25.07
CA SER A 100 -1.90 -1.31 -23.81
C SER A 100 -2.61 -1.87 -22.56
N PHE A 101 -3.91 -2.17 -22.65
CA PHE A 101 -4.63 -2.88 -21.59
C PHE A 101 -3.99 -4.25 -21.33
N GLY A 102 -3.68 -5.01 -22.37
CA GLY A 102 -3.16 -6.37 -22.26
C GLY A 102 -1.73 -6.47 -21.74
N THR A 103 -0.93 -5.41 -21.94
CA THR A 103 0.46 -5.35 -21.44
C THR A 103 0.59 -4.66 -20.09
N SER A 104 -0.53 -4.22 -19.50
CA SER A 104 -0.53 -3.57 -18.18
C SER A 104 -0.21 -4.54 -17.04
N ALA A 105 0.36 -4.00 -15.95
CA ALA A 105 0.59 -4.76 -14.72
C ALA A 105 -0.73 -5.33 -14.14
N GLU A 106 -1.85 -4.62 -14.29
CA GLU A 106 -3.17 -5.11 -13.87
C GLU A 106 -3.63 -6.32 -14.70
N SER A 107 -3.42 -6.30 -16.02
CA SER A 107 -3.70 -7.46 -16.88
C SER A 107 -2.86 -8.66 -16.49
N GLN A 108 -1.56 -8.46 -16.27
CA GLN A 108 -0.66 -9.54 -15.83
C GLN A 108 -1.09 -10.11 -14.47
N ALA A 109 -1.53 -9.26 -13.54
CA ALA A 109 -2.04 -9.70 -12.24
C ALA A 109 -3.37 -10.47 -12.35
N LEU A 110 -4.26 -10.08 -13.26
CA LEU A 110 -5.58 -10.72 -13.44
C LEU A 110 -5.52 -12.00 -14.27
N TYR A 111 -4.72 -12.00 -15.33
CA TYR A 111 -4.78 -13.00 -16.40
C TYR A 111 -3.43 -13.68 -16.69
N GLY A 112 -2.32 -13.18 -16.14
CA GLY A 112 -0.97 -13.61 -16.50
C GLY A 112 -0.63 -15.07 -16.20
N SER A 113 -1.31 -15.70 -15.25
CA SER A 113 -1.20 -17.14 -14.96
C SER A 113 -2.42 -17.96 -15.43
N GLY A 114 -3.40 -17.31 -16.07
CA GLY A 114 -4.65 -17.92 -16.52
C GLY A 114 -4.58 -18.46 -17.94
N SER A 115 -5.51 -19.35 -18.31
CA SER A 115 -5.69 -19.76 -19.70
C SER A 115 -6.41 -18.68 -20.51
N THR A 116 -6.21 -18.68 -21.83
CA THR A 116 -7.00 -17.82 -22.74
C THR A 116 -8.51 -18.04 -22.56
N SER A 117 -8.96 -19.25 -22.28
CA SER A 117 -10.37 -19.55 -22.00
C SER A 117 -10.87 -18.91 -20.70
N ALA A 118 -10.03 -18.82 -19.66
CA ALA A 118 -10.35 -18.11 -18.42
C ALA A 118 -10.51 -16.61 -18.67
N PHE A 119 -9.62 -16.01 -19.47
CA PHE A 119 -9.74 -14.62 -19.91
C PHE A 119 -11.06 -14.36 -20.65
N VAL A 120 -11.39 -15.16 -21.67
CA VAL A 120 -12.64 -15.01 -22.44
C VAL A 120 -13.86 -15.15 -21.52
N THR A 121 -13.83 -16.09 -20.59
CA THR A 121 -14.92 -16.28 -19.62
C THR A 121 -15.08 -15.06 -18.72
N ALA A 122 -13.99 -14.45 -18.26
CA ALA A 122 -14.02 -13.22 -17.47
C ALA A 122 -14.63 -12.05 -18.27
N VAL A 123 -14.21 -11.85 -19.52
CA VAL A 123 -14.78 -10.81 -20.40
C VAL A 123 -16.28 -11.00 -20.62
N PHE A 124 -16.72 -12.24 -20.85
CA PHE A 124 -18.15 -12.56 -20.98
C PHE A 124 -18.92 -12.24 -19.70
N GLN A 125 -18.36 -12.54 -18.53
CA GLN A 125 -18.97 -12.17 -17.25
C GLN A 125 -19.03 -10.65 -17.07
N ASN A 126 -17.97 -9.94 -17.46
CA ASN A 126 -17.85 -8.48 -17.34
C ASN A 126 -18.79 -7.72 -18.29
N VAL A 127 -19.04 -8.23 -19.50
CA VAL A 127 -19.88 -7.56 -20.50
C VAL A 127 -21.31 -8.07 -20.46
N LEU A 128 -21.50 -9.39 -20.46
CA LEU A 128 -22.81 -10.04 -20.64
C LEU A 128 -23.40 -10.60 -19.35
N GLY A 129 -22.63 -10.63 -18.25
CA GLY A 129 -23.10 -11.14 -16.95
C GLY A 129 -23.35 -12.65 -16.93
N ARG A 130 -22.83 -13.39 -17.92
CA ARG A 130 -23.06 -14.82 -18.12
C ARG A 130 -21.86 -15.46 -18.81
N ALA A 131 -21.67 -16.76 -18.61
CA ALA A 131 -20.62 -17.52 -19.28
C ALA A 131 -20.85 -17.61 -20.81
N PRO A 132 -19.77 -17.72 -21.61
CA PRO A 132 -19.88 -18.00 -23.04
C PRO A 132 -20.44 -19.41 -23.27
N ALA A 133 -21.22 -19.58 -24.35
CA ALA A 133 -21.53 -20.92 -24.86
C ALA A 133 -20.28 -21.57 -25.46
N ASP A 134 -20.18 -22.90 -25.46
CA ASP A 134 -18.99 -23.65 -25.90
C ASP A 134 -18.47 -23.21 -27.28
N ALA A 135 -19.37 -23.05 -28.25
CA ALA A 135 -18.98 -22.59 -29.59
C ALA A 135 -18.38 -21.18 -29.59
N GLY A 136 -18.93 -20.27 -28.77
CA GLY A 136 -18.39 -18.93 -28.59
C GLY A 136 -17.05 -18.93 -27.88
N LEU A 137 -16.93 -19.69 -26.78
CA LEU A 137 -15.66 -19.84 -26.04
C LEU A 137 -14.56 -20.37 -26.95
N ASN A 138 -14.86 -21.40 -27.75
CA ASN A 138 -13.92 -21.97 -28.72
C ASN A 138 -13.52 -20.95 -29.80
N PHE A 139 -14.47 -20.20 -30.34
CA PHE A 139 -14.19 -19.16 -31.35
C PHE A 139 -13.20 -18.11 -30.81
N TRP A 140 -13.51 -17.48 -29.68
CA TRP A 140 -12.68 -16.43 -29.11
C TRP A 140 -11.33 -16.95 -28.64
N THR A 141 -11.29 -18.13 -28.01
CA THR A 141 -10.04 -18.76 -27.57
C THR A 141 -9.13 -19.06 -28.74
N ASN A 142 -9.66 -19.65 -29.82
CA ASN A 142 -8.88 -19.96 -31.01
C ASN A 142 -8.36 -18.69 -31.70
N ALA A 143 -9.19 -17.66 -31.82
CA ALA A 143 -8.78 -16.39 -32.44
C ALA A 143 -7.65 -15.68 -31.66
N ILE A 144 -7.67 -15.75 -30.32
CA ILE A 144 -6.60 -15.16 -29.50
C ILE A 144 -5.34 -16.02 -29.55
N THR A 145 -5.47 -17.35 -29.41
CA THR A 145 -4.32 -18.27 -29.41
C THR A 145 -3.61 -18.35 -30.76
N SER A 146 -4.32 -18.16 -31.88
CA SER A 146 -3.72 -18.06 -33.22
C SER A 146 -3.04 -16.71 -33.50
N GLY A 147 -3.19 -15.73 -32.60
CA GLY A 147 -2.75 -14.35 -32.80
C GLY A 147 -3.60 -13.56 -33.79
N SER A 148 -4.75 -14.08 -34.22
CA SER A 148 -5.68 -13.37 -35.11
C SER A 148 -6.37 -12.20 -34.41
N LEU A 149 -6.58 -12.30 -33.09
CA LEU A 149 -7.02 -11.21 -32.23
C LEU A 149 -6.05 -11.07 -31.06
N THR A 150 -5.86 -9.84 -30.57
CA THR A 150 -5.30 -9.65 -29.24
C THR A 150 -6.38 -9.86 -28.19
N GLN A 151 -5.99 -10.05 -26.93
CA GLN A 151 -6.96 -10.09 -25.83
C GLN A 151 -7.79 -8.80 -25.76
N ALA A 152 -7.15 -7.64 -26.00
CA ALA A 152 -7.82 -6.34 -25.93
C ALA A 152 -8.82 -6.15 -27.06
N ASP A 153 -8.47 -6.57 -28.28
CA ASP A 153 -9.38 -6.59 -29.43
C ASP A 153 -10.59 -7.49 -29.18
N ALA A 154 -10.38 -8.69 -28.63
CA ALA A 154 -11.48 -9.58 -28.29
C ALA A 154 -12.45 -8.95 -27.28
N ALA A 155 -11.94 -8.26 -26.25
CA ALA A 155 -12.79 -7.55 -25.29
C ALA A 155 -13.57 -6.40 -25.91
N LEU A 156 -12.92 -5.59 -26.78
CA LEU A 156 -13.55 -4.52 -27.54
C LEU A 156 -14.65 -5.05 -28.47
N ALA A 157 -14.37 -6.11 -29.22
CA ALA A 157 -15.32 -6.73 -30.15
C ALA A 157 -16.53 -7.35 -29.43
N ILE A 158 -16.33 -8.01 -28.28
CA ILE A 158 -17.42 -8.54 -27.45
C ILE A 158 -18.32 -7.40 -26.94
N MET A 159 -17.73 -6.31 -26.45
CA MET A 159 -18.47 -5.13 -25.99
C MET A 159 -19.27 -4.46 -27.13
N ALA A 160 -18.66 -4.29 -28.31
CA ALA A 160 -19.34 -3.75 -29.48
C ALA A 160 -20.49 -4.66 -29.96
N GLY A 161 -20.28 -5.98 -29.94
CA GLY A 161 -21.31 -6.97 -30.25
C GLY A 161 -22.50 -6.93 -29.29
N ALA A 162 -22.24 -6.74 -27.99
CA ALA A 162 -23.29 -6.63 -26.96
C ALA A 162 -24.25 -5.46 -27.23
N LYS A 163 -23.75 -4.34 -27.77
CA LYS A 163 -24.60 -3.16 -28.07
C LYS A 163 -25.40 -3.26 -29.36
N THR A 164 -24.99 -4.11 -30.29
CA THR A 164 -25.60 -4.20 -31.64
C THR A 164 -26.50 -5.41 -31.83
N ASN A 165 -26.42 -6.39 -30.93
CA ASN A 165 -27.26 -7.59 -30.97
C ASN A 165 -28.73 -7.27 -30.63
N SER A 166 -29.61 -7.38 -31.63
CA SER A 166 -31.04 -7.07 -31.50
C SER A 166 -31.92 -8.25 -31.06
N SER A 167 -31.34 -9.44 -30.82
CA SER A 167 -32.08 -10.58 -30.26
C SER A 167 -32.63 -10.24 -28.87
N ALA A 168 -33.63 -10.99 -28.39
CA ALA A 168 -34.20 -10.79 -27.05
C ALA A 168 -33.13 -10.85 -25.95
N GLN A 169 -32.19 -11.81 -26.03
CA GLN A 169 -31.04 -11.86 -25.11
C GLN A 169 -30.09 -10.69 -25.31
N GLY A 170 -29.82 -10.29 -26.56
CA GLY A 170 -28.97 -9.14 -26.87
C GLY A 170 -29.50 -7.83 -26.28
N GLN A 171 -30.81 -7.64 -26.21
CA GLN A 171 -31.42 -6.48 -25.56
C GLN A 171 -31.21 -6.49 -24.04
N ILE A 172 -31.24 -7.67 -23.40
CA ILE A 172 -30.91 -7.83 -21.97
C ILE A 172 -29.44 -7.54 -21.72
N ASP A 173 -28.56 -8.06 -22.58
CA ASP A 173 -27.11 -7.83 -22.50
C ASP A 173 -26.79 -6.33 -22.69
N ALA A 174 -27.44 -5.65 -23.65
CA ALA A 174 -27.30 -4.21 -23.87
C ALA A 174 -27.78 -3.38 -22.67
N ALA A 175 -28.90 -3.77 -22.04
CA ALA A 175 -29.40 -3.12 -20.83
C ALA A 175 -28.43 -3.31 -19.64
N LEU A 176 -27.84 -4.50 -19.48
CA LEU A 176 -26.79 -4.73 -18.50
C LEU A 176 -25.58 -3.82 -18.72
N VAL A 177 -25.08 -3.76 -19.96
CA VAL A 177 -23.95 -2.88 -20.32
C VAL A 177 -24.29 -1.42 -20.01
N ALA A 178 -25.49 -0.95 -20.36
CA ALA A 178 -25.92 0.41 -20.08
C ALA A 178 -25.93 0.71 -18.57
N ASN A 179 -26.46 -0.21 -17.75
CA ASN A 179 -26.46 -0.05 -16.29
C ASN A 179 -25.04 -0.04 -15.72
N ARG A 180 -24.17 -0.96 -16.16
CA ARG A 180 -22.76 -1.01 -15.71
C ARG A 180 -21.99 0.24 -16.09
N VAL A 181 -22.17 0.75 -17.31
CA VAL A 181 -21.55 2.01 -17.76
C VAL A 181 -22.04 3.18 -16.92
N SER A 182 -23.35 3.28 -16.65
CA SER A 182 -23.88 4.37 -15.85
C SER A 182 -23.40 4.34 -14.39
N VAL A 183 -23.36 3.15 -13.77
CA VAL A 183 -22.77 2.96 -12.44
C VAL A 183 -21.27 3.30 -12.44
N ALA A 184 -20.53 2.89 -13.47
CA ALA A 184 -19.11 3.18 -13.59
C ALA A 184 -18.83 4.69 -13.73
N GLN A 185 -19.60 5.39 -14.56
CA GLN A 185 -19.52 6.85 -14.70
C GLN A 185 -19.81 7.56 -13.36
N GLN A 186 -20.87 7.16 -12.67
CA GLN A 186 -21.22 7.72 -11.36
C GLN A 186 -20.14 7.45 -10.31
N PHE A 187 -19.57 6.25 -10.31
CA PHE A 187 -18.47 5.88 -9.43
C PHE A 187 -17.23 6.74 -9.70
N THR A 188 -16.77 6.80 -10.96
CA THR A 188 -15.57 7.57 -11.34
C THR A 188 -15.75 9.06 -11.08
N ALA A 189 -16.96 9.60 -11.25
CA ALA A 189 -17.26 10.98 -10.93
C ALA A 189 -17.29 11.27 -9.41
N ALA A 190 -17.65 10.28 -8.60
CA ALA A 190 -17.79 10.43 -7.15
C ALA A 190 -16.48 10.13 -6.39
N VAL A 191 -15.62 9.27 -6.93
CA VAL A 191 -14.42 8.80 -6.22
C VAL A 191 -13.29 9.84 -6.26
N PRO A 192 -12.71 10.22 -5.10
CA PRO A 192 -11.49 11.00 -5.06
C PRO A 192 -10.32 10.29 -5.79
N THR A 193 -9.52 11.06 -6.52
CA THR A 193 -8.39 10.57 -7.33
C THR A 193 -7.34 9.79 -6.53
N ASP A 194 -7.18 10.12 -5.26
CA ASP A 194 -6.16 9.60 -4.36
C ASP A 194 -6.53 8.27 -3.71
N ILE A 195 -7.82 7.91 -3.67
CA ILE A 195 -8.27 6.69 -2.98
C ILE A 195 -8.63 5.54 -3.93
N TYR A 196 -8.85 5.81 -5.22
CA TYR A 196 -9.06 4.75 -6.22
C TYR A 196 -7.76 4.32 -6.89
N ALA A 197 -6.86 3.73 -6.11
CA ALA A 197 -5.54 3.30 -6.57
C ALA A 197 -5.22 1.85 -6.16
N GLY A 198 -4.49 1.15 -7.02
CA GLY A 198 -3.95 -0.17 -6.75
C GLY A 198 -4.96 -1.34 -6.79
N PRO A 199 -4.49 -2.58 -6.55
CA PRO A 199 -5.25 -3.79 -6.82
C PRO A 199 -6.54 -3.98 -5.99
N ALA A 200 -6.59 -3.61 -4.70
CA ALA A 200 -7.83 -3.78 -3.96
C ALA A 200 -8.90 -2.76 -4.29
N ALA A 201 -8.56 -1.48 -4.46
CA ALA A 201 -9.56 -0.51 -4.85
C ALA A 201 -10.16 -0.94 -6.21
N ALA A 202 -9.31 -1.40 -7.14
CA ALA A 202 -9.73 -2.04 -8.38
C ALA A 202 -10.62 -3.28 -8.15
N SER A 203 -10.29 -4.15 -7.19
CA SER A 203 -11.09 -5.33 -6.83
C SER A 203 -12.44 -5.00 -6.19
N GLY A 204 -12.51 -4.02 -5.30
CA GLY A 204 -13.76 -3.54 -4.69
C GLY A 204 -14.69 -2.93 -5.73
N ALA A 205 -14.13 -2.15 -6.66
CA ALA A 205 -14.90 -1.58 -7.77
C ALA A 205 -15.37 -2.66 -8.77
N ARG A 206 -14.57 -3.71 -9.01
CA ARG A 206 -15.01 -4.92 -9.74
C ARG A 206 -16.20 -5.58 -9.06
N ALA A 207 -16.10 -5.83 -7.75
CA ALA A 207 -17.16 -6.47 -6.98
C ALA A 207 -18.46 -5.65 -7.01
N MET A 208 -18.35 -4.33 -6.90
CA MET A 208 -19.48 -3.40 -7.05
C MET A 208 -20.13 -3.53 -8.43
N LEU A 209 -19.37 -3.53 -9.54
CA LEU A 209 -19.94 -3.68 -10.88
C LEU A 209 -20.48 -5.08 -11.17
N ALA A 210 -19.91 -6.12 -10.56
CA ALA A 210 -20.37 -7.49 -10.71
C ALA A 210 -21.79 -7.70 -10.17
N ALA A 211 -22.19 -6.93 -9.15
CA ALA A 211 -23.54 -6.95 -8.58
C ALA A 211 -24.60 -6.21 -9.44
N VAL A 212 -24.18 -5.43 -10.45
CA VAL A 212 -25.08 -4.77 -11.40
C VAL A 212 -25.62 -5.79 -12.41
N ASN A 213 -26.93 -5.75 -12.62
CA ASN A 213 -27.69 -6.56 -13.59
C ASN A 213 -28.52 -5.70 -14.56
N SER A 214 -29.19 -6.31 -15.53
CA SER A 214 -30.01 -5.61 -16.55
C SER A 214 -31.24 -4.88 -16.00
N THR A 215 -31.68 -5.21 -14.78
CA THR A 215 -32.84 -4.59 -14.12
C THR A 215 -32.45 -3.67 -12.96
N THR A 216 -31.17 -3.36 -12.81
CA THR A 216 -30.66 -2.52 -11.72
C THR A 216 -31.20 -1.10 -11.86
N ASP A 217 -31.83 -0.60 -10.81
CA ASP A 217 -32.18 0.81 -10.70
C ASP A 217 -30.93 1.61 -10.33
N VAL A 218 -30.31 2.19 -11.36
CA VAL A 218 -29.06 2.95 -11.22
C VAL A 218 -29.22 4.14 -10.28
N SER A 219 -30.40 4.77 -10.20
CA SER A 219 -30.62 5.93 -9.31
C SER A 219 -30.54 5.53 -7.84
N ASN A 220 -31.02 4.33 -7.51
CA ASN A 220 -30.95 3.76 -6.16
C ASN A 220 -29.61 3.07 -5.86
N TYR A 221 -28.78 2.81 -6.89
CA TYR A 221 -27.46 2.18 -6.72
C TYR A 221 -26.40 3.13 -6.14
N GLN A 222 -26.68 4.44 -6.08
CA GLN A 222 -25.81 5.47 -5.50
C GLN A 222 -25.36 5.17 -4.07
N GLY A 223 -26.21 4.56 -3.24
CA GLY A 223 -25.83 4.14 -1.89
C GLY A 223 -24.71 3.09 -1.89
N THR A 224 -24.77 2.11 -2.80
CA THR A 224 -23.74 1.08 -2.98
C THR A 224 -22.43 1.69 -3.48
N ILE A 225 -22.49 2.69 -4.37
CA ILE A 225 -21.32 3.46 -4.82
C ILE A 225 -20.66 4.15 -3.62
N GLY A 226 -21.43 4.88 -2.82
CA GLY A 226 -20.93 5.58 -1.63
C GLY A 226 -20.27 4.63 -0.61
N ILE A 227 -20.89 3.48 -0.35
CA ILE A 227 -20.32 2.43 0.54
C ILE A 227 -19.01 1.89 -0.05
N THR A 228 -18.97 1.62 -1.36
CA THR A 228 -17.75 1.11 -2.01
C THR A 228 -16.60 2.11 -1.91
N ILE A 229 -16.86 3.39 -2.15
CA ILE A 229 -15.88 4.47 -2.02
C ILE A 229 -15.42 4.61 -0.56
N ALA A 230 -16.34 4.56 0.40
CA ALA A 230 -16.01 4.64 1.83
C ALA A 230 -15.06 3.51 2.27
N ASN A 231 -15.18 2.32 1.66
CA ASN A 231 -14.31 1.19 1.91
C ASN A 231 -12.88 1.35 1.34
N PHE A 232 -12.60 2.41 0.58
CA PHE A 232 -11.26 2.72 0.08
C PHE A 232 -10.53 3.75 0.95
N THR A 233 -11.16 4.25 2.01
CA THR A 233 -10.52 5.17 2.95
C THR A 233 -9.41 4.47 3.73
N ASN A 234 -8.43 5.25 4.20
CA ASN A 234 -7.32 4.70 4.98
C ASN A 234 -7.84 4.00 6.23
N GLU A 235 -8.84 4.59 6.88
CA GLU A 235 -9.48 4.08 8.08
C GLU A 235 -10.19 2.75 7.81
N ALA A 236 -10.97 2.65 6.73
CA ALA A 236 -11.66 1.40 6.40
C ALA A 236 -10.68 0.27 6.07
N ILE A 237 -9.61 0.56 5.31
CA ILE A 237 -8.59 -0.44 4.99
C ILE A 237 -7.81 -0.83 6.25
N PHE A 238 -7.42 0.13 7.07
CA PHE A 238 -6.77 -0.14 8.36
C PHE A 238 -7.67 -0.97 9.29
N GLU A 239 -8.97 -0.68 9.38
CA GLU A 239 -9.90 -1.43 10.22
C GLU A 239 -10.18 -2.84 9.73
N SER A 240 -10.03 -3.08 8.41
CA SER A 240 -10.16 -4.42 7.83
C SER A 240 -9.17 -5.43 8.44
N THR A 241 -8.07 -4.94 9.00
CA THR A 241 -7.06 -5.74 9.69
C THR A 241 -7.01 -5.44 11.19
N ALA A 242 -6.96 -4.17 11.59
CA ALA A 242 -6.76 -3.76 12.98
C ALA A 242 -7.85 -4.26 13.92
N LEU A 243 -9.10 -4.40 13.46
CA LEU A 243 -10.20 -4.98 14.23
C LEU A 243 -10.29 -6.52 14.12
N HIS A 244 -9.46 -7.13 13.26
CA HIS A 244 -9.61 -8.52 12.80
C HIS A 244 -8.29 -9.31 12.88
N GLY A 245 -7.54 -9.16 13.97
CA GLY A 245 -6.29 -9.90 14.21
C GLY A 245 -5.02 -9.07 14.01
N GLY A 246 -5.14 -7.87 13.46
CA GLY A 246 -4.02 -6.97 13.20
C GLY A 246 -3.36 -7.17 11.85
N GLU A 247 -2.37 -6.31 11.60
CA GLU A 247 -1.42 -6.40 10.51
C GLU A 247 -0.11 -6.98 11.01
N ALA A 248 0.63 -7.70 10.18
CA ALA A 248 1.92 -8.23 10.56
C ALA A 248 3.00 -8.10 9.49
N THR A 249 4.22 -7.81 9.90
CA THR A 249 5.43 -8.01 9.09
C THR A 249 6.02 -9.39 9.37
N LEU A 250 6.79 -9.91 8.41
CA LEU A 250 7.56 -11.13 8.58
C LEU A 250 9.01 -10.78 8.86
N VAL A 251 9.58 -11.41 9.88
CA VAL A 251 11.01 -11.35 10.16
C VAL A 251 11.55 -12.76 10.15
N PHE A 252 12.62 -12.97 9.39
CA PHE A 252 13.10 -14.31 9.10
C PHE A 252 14.62 -14.33 8.92
N ASN A 253 15.22 -15.45 9.29
CA ASN A 253 16.60 -15.81 8.99
C ASN A 253 16.63 -17.28 8.58
N PHE A 254 16.61 -17.53 7.27
CA PHE A 254 16.69 -18.88 6.71
C PHE A 254 18.07 -19.14 6.11
N PRO A 255 18.57 -20.39 6.13
CA PRO A 255 19.83 -20.72 5.49
C PRO A 255 19.72 -20.57 3.97
N PHE A 256 20.67 -19.86 3.37
CA PHE A 256 20.82 -19.79 1.92
C PHE A 256 21.34 -21.13 1.37
N GLY A 257 20.74 -21.63 0.29
CA GLY A 257 21.14 -22.90 -0.35
C GLY A 257 20.54 -24.17 0.26
N GLY A 258 19.58 -24.02 1.18
CA GLY A 258 18.95 -25.13 1.91
C GLY A 258 19.81 -25.65 3.07
N GLY A 259 19.21 -26.46 3.94
CA GLY A 259 19.89 -27.06 5.11
C GLY A 259 18.96 -27.26 6.30
N THR A 260 19.50 -27.80 7.41
CA THR A 260 18.72 -27.98 8.64
C THR A 260 18.50 -26.64 9.32
N LEU A 261 17.25 -26.30 9.61
CA LEU A 261 16.91 -25.12 10.41
C LEU A 261 17.36 -25.35 11.86
N VAL A 262 18.26 -24.50 12.35
CA VAL A 262 18.82 -24.59 13.70
C VAL A 262 18.14 -23.55 14.59
N SER A 263 17.40 -24.01 15.61
CA SER A 263 16.76 -23.12 16.57
C SER A 263 17.78 -22.19 17.26
N GLY A 264 17.41 -20.92 17.44
CA GLY A 264 18.30 -19.88 17.97
C GLY A 264 19.29 -19.28 16.96
N THR A 265 19.47 -19.92 15.79
CA THR A 265 20.18 -19.33 14.64
C THR A 265 19.19 -18.92 13.56
N ASN A 266 18.34 -19.85 13.15
CA ASN A 266 17.27 -19.64 12.19
C ASN A 266 15.96 -19.36 12.90
N TYR A 267 15.18 -18.47 12.30
CA TYR A 267 13.89 -18.08 12.83
C TYR A 267 12.98 -17.60 11.70
N ILE A 268 11.68 -17.73 11.93
CA ILE A 268 10.66 -16.97 11.22
C ILE A 268 9.58 -16.63 12.23
N TYR A 269 9.26 -15.36 12.35
CA TYR A 269 8.19 -14.89 13.20
C TYR A 269 7.42 -13.79 12.50
N SER A 270 6.19 -13.62 12.95
CA SER A 270 5.37 -12.45 12.64
C SER A 270 5.54 -11.43 13.76
N ASN A 271 5.74 -10.18 13.39
CA ASN A 271 5.52 -9.06 14.30
C ASN A 271 4.17 -8.43 13.96
N SER A 272 3.21 -8.56 14.86
CA SER A 272 1.83 -8.13 14.64
C SER A 272 1.50 -6.87 15.42
N THR A 273 0.59 -6.06 14.87
CA THR A 273 0.06 -4.87 15.53
C THR A 273 -0.71 -5.17 16.81
N GLY A 274 -1.26 -6.37 16.92
CA GLY A 274 -2.32 -6.71 17.86
C GLY A 274 -3.69 -6.34 17.29
N VAL A 275 -4.72 -6.44 18.15
CA VAL A 275 -6.12 -6.18 17.79
C VAL A 275 -6.60 -4.94 18.53
N LEU A 276 -7.22 -4.02 17.81
CA LEU A 276 -7.93 -2.89 18.40
C LEU A 276 -9.27 -3.33 19.01
N PRO A 277 -9.63 -2.83 20.20
CA PRO A 277 -10.89 -3.20 20.83
C PRO A 277 -12.12 -2.57 20.15
N ALA A 278 -11.96 -1.42 19.48
CA ALA A 278 -13.00 -0.74 18.72
C ALA A 278 -12.38 0.16 17.64
N SER A 279 -13.20 0.74 16.77
CA SER A 279 -12.75 1.74 15.79
C SER A 279 -12.28 3.03 16.48
N PRO A 280 -11.10 3.60 16.10
CA PRO A 280 -10.64 4.92 16.54
C PRO A 280 -11.55 6.10 16.22
N ILE A 281 -12.58 5.92 15.37
CA ILE A 281 -13.62 6.95 15.16
C ILE A 281 -14.37 7.27 16.46
N ASN A 282 -14.40 6.32 17.40
CA ASN A 282 -15.04 6.45 18.71
C ASN A 282 -14.09 7.00 19.78
N GLY A 283 -12.93 7.54 19.37
CA GLY A 283 -11.88 8.03 20.25
C GLY A 283 -10.65 7.12 20.28
N PRO A 284 -9.56 7.55 20.96
CA PRO A 284 -8.28 6.84 20.95
C PRO A 284 -8.41 5.39 21.42
N GLN A 285 -7.76 4.49 20.70
CA GLN A 285 -7.75 3.05 21.01
C GLN A 285 -6.33 2.60 21.30
N VAL A 286 -6.16 1.56 22.10
CA VAL A 286 -4.83 1.02 22.43
C VAL A 286 -4.76 -0.43 22.01
N GLU A 287 -3.70 -0.78 21.29
CA GLU A 287 -3.35 -2.16 20.94
C GLU A 287 -1.98 -2.52 21.50
N THR A 288 -1.76 -3.83 21.69
CA THR A 288 -0.49 -4.38 22.17
C THR A 288 0.10 -5.27 21.09
N PRO A 289 1.28 -4.92 20.55
CA PRO A 289 2.01 -5.77 19.64
C PRO A 289 2.29 -7.18 20.16
N ALA A 290 2.47 -8.12 19.22
CA ALA A 290 2.90 -9.47 19.55
C ALA A 290 3.87 -10.04 18.51
N PHE A 291 4.95 -10.63 19.01
CA PHE A 291 5.89 -11.45 18.24
C PHE A 291 5.48 -12.92 18.34
N THR A 292 5.14 -13.53 17.21
CA THR A 292 4.67 -14.92 17.16
C THR A 292 5.54 -15.74 16.21
N SER A 293 6.21 -16.76 16.74
CA SER A 293 6.96 -17.71 15.89
C SER A 293 6.00 -18.44 14.94
N LEU A 294 6.40 -18.52 13.67
CA LEU A 294 5.63 -19.23 12.64
C LEU A 294 6.06 -20.70 12.53
N ASP A 295 7.15 -21.10 13.17
CA ASP A 295 7.61 -22.49 13.22
C ASP A 295 7.81 -22.94 14.68
N ALA A 296 7.19 -24.05 15.07
CA ALA A 296 7.23 -24.53 16.46
C ALA A 296 8.62 -25.01 16.90
N GLY A 297 9.49 -25.38 15.96
CA GLY A 297 10.86 -25.80 16.21
C GLY A 297 11.87 -24.65 16.21
N LEU A 298 11.49 -23.45 15.77
CA LEU A 298 12.36 -22.27 15.74
C LEU A 298 11.93 -21.27 16.81
N THR A 299 12.70 -21.22 17.89
CA THR A 299 12.51 -20.19 18.92
C THR A 299 13.22 -18.92 18.50
N PHE A 300 12.48 -17.81 18.54
CA PHE A 300 13.04 -16.47 18.39
C PHE A 300 13.16 -15.80 19.76
N THR A 301 14.20 -15.01 19.94
CA THR A 301 14.38 -14.14 21.11
C THR A 301 13.86 -12.75 20.75
N SER A 302 12.79 -12.30 21.43
CA SER A 302 12.24 -10.94 21.27
C SER A 302 13.33 -9.87 21.20
N PRO A 303 13.17 -8.83 20.37
CA PRO A 303 14.12 -7.72 20.38
C PRO A 303 14.16 -7.08 21.77
N GLY A 304 15.33 -6.55 22.13
CA GLY A 304 15.49 -5.72 23.32
C GLY A 304 14.75 -4.38 23.17
N PRO A 305 14.58 -3.62 24.27
CA PRO A 305 13.96 -2.31 24.21
C PRO A 305 14.87 -1.29 23.50
N THR A 306 14.26 -0.30 22.85
CA THR A 306 14.96 0.84 22.27
C THR A 306 15.04 1.98 23.27
N ARG A 307 16.21 2.64 23.36
CA ARG A 307 16.41 3.79 24.24
C ARG A 307 16.04 5.07 23.50
N ILE A 308 15.13 5.85 24.06
CA ILE A 308 14.67 7.12 23.51
C ILE A 308 15.06 8.22 24.49
N LEU A 309 15.78 9.24 24.01
CA LEU A 309 15.97 10.46 24.78
C LEU A 309 14.72 11.33 24.63
N GLN A 310 14.13 11.69 25.76
CA GLN A 310 12.98 12.59 25.82
C GLN A 310 13.13 13.55 26.99
N ASN A 311 13.09 14.85 26.72
CA ASN A 311 13.14 15.92 27.73
C ASN A 311 14.30 15.75 28.75
N GLY A 312 15.50 15.43 28.25
CA GLY A 312 16.69 15.24 29.10
C GLY A 312 16.70 13.94 29.92
N ARG A 313 15.85 12.97 29.60
CA ARG A 313 15.83 11.64 30.24
C ARG A 313 15.88 10.55 29.19
N ILE A 314 16.61 9.49 29.48
CA ILE A 314 16.67 8.30 28.63
C ILE A 314 15.58 7.34 29.11
N MET A 315 14.63 7.07 28.23
CA MET A 315 13.47 6.21 28.46
C MET A 315 13.57 4.97 27.59
N LEU A 316 12.88 3.90 27.99
CA LEU A 316 12.85 2.64 27.26
C LEU A 316 11.51 2.48 26.55
N LEU A 317 11.60 2.22 25.26
CA LEU A 317 10.49 1.78 24.43
C LEU A 317 10.62 0.27 24.24
N ALA A 318 9.76 -0.51 24.88
CA ALA A 318 9.75 -1.97 24.71
C ALA A 318 9.42 -2.34 23.25
N ALA A 319 9.96 -3.45 22.75
CA ALA A 319 9.60 -3.97 21.43
C ALA A 319 8.10 -4.31 21.33
N THR A 320 7.45 -4.59 22.46
CA THR A 320 6.00 -4.81 22.59
C THR A 320 5.27 -3.63 23.24
N ALA A 321 5.84 -2.42 23.16
CA ALA A 321 5.22 -1.22 23.70
C ALA A 321 3.79 -1.04 23.19
N GLN A 322 2.89 -0.65 24.09
CA GLN A 322 1.51 -0.34 23.72
C GLN A 322 1.48 0.80 22.71
N ARG A 323 0.52 0.73 21.79
CA ARG A 323 0.36 1.73 20.75
C ARG A 323 -1.02 2.34 20.84
N ARG A 324 -1.07 3.66 20.97
CA ARG A 324 -2.32 4.42 20.95
C ARG A 324 -2.59 4.90 19.53
N ILE A 325 -3.73 4.50 19.00
CA ILE A 325 -4.17 4.77 17.64
C ILE A 325 -5.25 5.84 17.66
N THR A 326 -5.10 6.84 16.79
CA THR A 326 -6.08 7.92 16.60
C THR A 326 -6.22 8.26 15.11
N TYR A 327 -7.37 8.78 14.73
CA TYR A 327 -7.58 9.34 13.38
C TYR A 327 -7.41 10.85 13.40
N VAL A 328 -6.58 11.36 12.49
CA VAL A 328 -6.38 12.79 12.27
C VAL A 328 -6.38 13.03 10.78
N ASN A 329 -7.37 13.77 10.26
CA ASN A 329 -7.48 14.11 8.83
C ASN A 329 -7.34 12.90 7.89
N ASN A 330 -8.01 11.79 8.22
CA ASN A 330 -7.97 10.52 7.50
C ASN A 330 -6.61 9.80 7.48
N ALA A 331 -5.68 10.20 8.34
CA ALA A 331 -4.44 9.48 8.58
C ALA A 331 -4.49 8.77 9.94
N ILE A 332 -3.73 7.68 10.02
CA ILE A 332 -3.65 6.82 11.19
C ILE A 332 -2.44 7.30 11.99
N HIS A 333 -2.71 8.02 13.09
CA HIS A 333 -1.69 8.46 14.03
C HIS A 333 -1.45 7.36 15.07
N VAL A 334 -0.17 7.02 15.27
CA VAL A 334 0.29 5.95 16.15
C VAL A 334 1.28 6.52 17.15
N ASP A 335 0.88 6.60 18.41
CA ASP A 335 1.79 6.92 19.53
C ASP A 335 2.35 5.63 20.13
N TYR A 336 3.66 5.56 20.27
CA TYR A 336 4.34 4.43 20.92
C TYR A 336 4.61 4.78 22.37
N LEU A 337 3.96 4.06 23.27
CA LEU A 337 3.85 4.47 24.66
C LEU A 337 4.99 3.90 25.51
N ALA A 338 5.44 4.68 26.49
CA ALA A 338 6.27 4.21 27.57
C ALA A 338 5.54 3.15 28.41
N ALA A 339 6.27 2.52 29.34
CA ALA A 339 5.70 1.53 30.26
C ALA A 339 4.58 2.07 31.17
N ASP A 340 4.43 3.40 31.29
CA ASP A 340 3.30 4.03 31.99
C ASP A 340 1.97 3.98 31.20
N GLY A 341 2.01 3.54 29.94
CA GLY A 341 0.85 3.44 29.06
C GLY A 341 0.25 4.79 28.67
N GLN A 342 0.97 5.90 28.86
CA GLN A 342 0.44 7.25 28.64
C GLN A 342 1.41 8.17 27.89
N THR A 343 2.68 8.14 28.26
CA THR A 343 3.72 8.99 27.66
C THR A 343 4.09 8.44 26.28
N ALA A 344 3.83 9.20 25.22
CA ALA A 344 4.31 8.86 23.88
C ALA A 344 5.81 9.14 23.76
N LEU A 345 6.63 8.13 23.51
CA LEU A 345 8.09 8.26 23.34
C LEU A 345 8.47 8.56 21.89
N THR A 346 7.74 7.96 20.95
CA THR A 346 7.80 8.28 19.53
C THR A 346 6.39 8.24 18.96
N ALA A 347 6.20 8.84 17.79
CA ALA A 347 4.92 8.86 17.10
C ALA A 347 5.12 8.78 15.60
N SER A 348 4.19 8.11 14.93
CA SER A 348 4.16 7.90 13.49
C SER A 348 2.81 8.32 12.93
N VAL A 349 2.80 8.72 11.67
CA VAL A 349 1.57 8.89 10.89
C VAL A 349 1.63 7.95 9.70
N PHE A 350 0.54 7.24 9.45
CA PHE A 350 0.38 6.40 8.27
C PHE A 350 -0.80 6.84 7.42
N SER A 351 -0.62 6.79 6.10
CA SER A 351 -1.64 7.13 5.11
C SER A 351 -1.39 6.33 3.82
N ASN A 352 -2.20 6.59 2.79
CA ASN A 352 -2.11 5.94 1.49
C ASN A 352 -2.21 4.41 1.61
N TYR A 353 -3.18 3.97 2.40
CA TYR A 353 -3.46 2.55 2.56
C TYR A 353 -4.05 1.99 1.28
N ALA A 354 -3.53 0.85 0.85
CA ALA A 354 -4.08 0.04 -0.21
C ALA A 354 -4.00 -1.41 0.23
N ILE A 355 -5.05 -2.19 -0.02
CA ILE A 355 -5.02 -3.63 0.20
C ILE A 355 -4.82 -4.35 -1.14
N ALA A 356 -4.43 -5.61 -1.12
CA ALA A 356 -4.35 -6.45 -2.31
C ALA A 356 -4.59 -7.90 -1.90
N GLY A 357 -5.61 -8.52 -2.51
CA GLY A 357 -5.93 -9.92 -2.27
C GLY A 357 -4.85 -10.86 -2.80
N LEU A 358 -4.63 -11.95 -2.08
CA LEU A 358 -3.67 -13.00 -2.42
C LEU A 358 -4.42 -14.32 -2.60
N THR A 359 -4.22 -14.98 -3.74
CA THR A 359 -4.90 -16.22 -4.09
C THR A 359 -3.98 -17.13 -4.89
N GLY A 360 -4.24 -18.44 -4.89
CA GLY A 360 -3.50 -19.41 -5.70
C GLY A 360 -2.12 -19.73 -5.12
N LEU A 361 -1.20 -20.15 -5.99
CA LEU A 361 0.16 -20.55 -5.58
C LEU A 361 0.96 -19.34 -5.08
N MET A 362 1.68 -19.53 -3.98
CA MET A 362 2.50 -18.47 -3.38
C MET A 362 3.65 -18.00 -4.26
N ASP A 363 4.20 -18.87 -5.13
CA ASP A 363 5.20 -18.45 -6.09
C ASP A 363 4.63 -17.44 -7.11
N ASN A 364 3.32 -17.48 -7.39
CA ASN A 364 2.66 -16.51 -8.27
C ASN A 364 2.24 -15.22 -7.55
N SER A 365 2.78 -14.95 -6.35
CA SER A 365 2.49 -13.71 -5.62
C SER A 365 2.83 -12.47 -6.46
N PRO A 366 2.09 -11.36 -6.29
CA PRO A 366 2.37 -10.11 -7.00
C PRO A 366 3.83 -9.66 -6.84
N GLU A 367 4.39 -9.04 -7.88
CA GLU A 367 5.78 -8.59 -7.91
C GLU A 367 6.14 -7.72 -6.70
N GLN A 368 5.24 -6.82 -6.31
CA GLN A 368 5.40 -5.96 -5.13
C GLN A 368 5.59 -6.76 -3.83
N LEU A 369 4.85 -7.86 -3.64
CA LEU A 369 5.02 -8.73 -2.47
C LEU A 369 6.31 -9.55 -2.57
N ARG A 370 6.68 -10.01 -3.77
CA ARG A 370 7.92 -10.78 -4.00
C ARG A 370 9.18 -9.94 -3.75
N ALA A 371 9.12 -8.63 -3.99
CA ALA A 371 10.19 -7.69 -3.65
C ALA A 371 10.35 -7.56 -2.12
N ALA A 372 9.25 -7.51 -1.36
CA ALA A 372 9.30 -7.37 0.10
C ALA A 372 9.63 -8.69 0.81
N VAL A 373 9.07 -9.79 0.29
CA VAL A 373 9.12 -11.12 0.89
C VAL A 373 9.63 -12.09 -0.18
N PRO A 374 10.86 -12.63 -0.06
CA PRO A 374 11.48 -13.43 -1.12
C PRO A 374 10.96 -14.88 -1.13
N ILE A 375 9.64 -15.06 -1.18
CA ILE A 375 8.93 -16.35 -1.27
C ILE A 375 9.53 -17.28 -2.35
N PRO A 376 9.83 -16.82 -3.58
CA PRO A 376 10.39 -17.68 -4.62
C PRO A 376 11.76 -18.24 -4.21
N THR A 377 12.55 -17.45 -3.50
CA THR A 377 13.85 -17.87 -2.96
C THR A 377 13.66 -18.91 -1.87
N TRP A 378 12.66 -18.75 -1.01
CA TRP A 378 12.33 -19.74 0.03
C TRP A 378 11.90 -21.09 -0.54
N ILE A 379 11.09 -21.07 -1.61
CA ILE A 379 10.66 -22.28 -2.33
C ILE A 379 11.88 -22.94 -3.02
N LYS A 380 12.70 -22.18 -3.76
CA LYS A 380 13.92 -22.69 -4.40
C LYS A 380 14.90 -23.30 -3.39
N ALA A 381 14.97 -22.73 -2.19
CA ALA A 381 15.82 -23.21 -1.10
C ALA A 381 15.19 -24.37 -0.30
N ASN A 382 14.01 -24.88 -0.69
CA ASN A 382 13.26 -25.93 0.02
C ASN A 382 12.94 -25.59 1.49
N ASN A 383 12.85 -24.31 1.84
CA ASN A 383 12.34 -23.86 3.14
C ASN A 383 10.80 -23.79 3.13
N PHE A 384 10.20 -23.67 1.94
CA PHE A 384 8.75 -23.63 1.69
C PHE A 384 8.33 -24.70 0.70
N SER A 385 7.11 -25.22 0.85
CA SER A 385 6.56 -26.20 -0.08
C SER A 385 6.36 -25.60 -1.48
N ALA A 386 6.75 -26.35 -2.51
CA ALA A 386 6.56 -25.95 -3.91
C ALA A 386 5.08 -25.78 -4.31
N ASN A 387 4.15 -26.38 -3.57
CA ASN A 387 2.71 -26.24 -3.78
C ASN A 387 2.03 -25.35 -2.71
N ALA A 388 2.79 -24.53 -1.96
CA ALA A 388 2.22 -23.62 -0.97
C ALA A 388 1.21 -22.66 -1.63
N GLN A 389 0.06 -22.47 -0.98
CA GLN A 389 -1.05 -21.67 -1.51
C GLN A 389 -1.49 -20.59 -0.51
N TRP A 390 -1.94 -19.47 -1.05
CA TRP A 390 -2.69 -18.47 -0.31
C TRP A 390 -4.08 -18.99 0.01
N GLN A 391 -4.40 -19.05 1.30
CA GLN A 391 -5.74 -19.42 1.79
C GLN A 391 -6.74 -18.30 1.45
N PRO A 392 -8.05 -18.61 1.32
CA PRO A 392 -9.08 -17.61 1.11
C PRO A 392 -9.00 -16.47 2.14
N GLY A 393 -9.15 -15.23 1.66
CA GLY A 393 -9.06 -14.03 2.50
C GLY A 393 -7.64 -13.55 2.78
N SER A 394 -6.60 -14.23 2.29
CA SER A 394 -5.22 -13.72 2.37
C SER A 394 -5.10 -12.39 1.62
N ALA A 395 -4.42 -11.42 2.22
CA ALA A 395 -4.14 -10.13 1.60
C ALA A 395 -2.88 -9.51 2.18
N TYR A 396 -2.27 -8.61 1.41
CA TYR A 396 -1.29 -7.66 1.92
C TYR A 396 -1.82 -6.23 1.86
N ILE A 397 -1.33 -5.40 2.76
CA ILE A 397 -1.67 -3.99 2.90
C ILE A 397 -0.40 -3.19 2.68
N VAL A 398 -0.47 -2.20 1.83
CA VAL A 398 0.56 -1.21 1.55
C VAL A 398 0.16 0.09 2.23
N LYS A 399 1.10 0.75 2.91
CA LYS A 399 0.89 2.07 3.52
C LYS A 399 2.17 2.87 3.50
N GLN A 400 2.07 4.20 3.51
CA GLN A 400 3.22 5.09 3.66
C GLN A 400 3.22 5.67 5.07
N GLY A 401 4.40 5.99 5.60
CA GLY A 401 4.47 6.61 6.91
C GLY A 401 5.66 7.55 7.09
N TYR A 402 5.58 8.36 8.13
CA TYR A 402 6.61 9.30 8.54
C TYR A 402 6.60 9.52 10.06
N ARG A 403 7.70 10.06 10.61
CA ARG A 403 7.79 10.44 12.02
C ARG A 403 6.94 11.67 12.33
N ALA A 404 6.04 11.57 13.31
CA ALA A 404 5.18 12.68 13.70
C ALA A 404 5.88 13.68 14.64
N ILE A 405 6.96 13.26 15.30
CA ILE A 405 7.74 14.07 16.24
C ILE A 405 9.23 13.77 16.07
N ASP A 406 10.08 14.74 16.42
CA ASP A 406 11.52 14.50 16.55
C ASP A 406 11.75 13.35 17.53
N THR A 407 12.53 12.35 17.11
CA THR A 407 12.85 11.16 17.92
C THR A 407 14.36 11.03 18.01
N VAL A 408 14.90 10.98 19.24
CA VAL A 408 16.33 10.76 19.47
C VAL A 408 16.53 9.35 20.02
N ILE A 409 17.03 8.46 19.18
CA ILE A 409 17.39 7.09 19.55
C ILE A 409 18.79 7.12 20.17
N VAL A 410 18.97 6.50 21.33
CA VAL A 410 20.24 6.50 22.07
C VAL A 410 21.00 5.19 21.87
N ASN A 411 22.21 5.31 21.32
CA ASN A 411 23.08 4.20 21.01
C ASN A 411 24.21 4.06 22.04
N ASP A 412 24.79 2.87 22.11
CA ASP A 412 26.01 2.66 22.88
C ASP A 412 27.20 3.16 22.07
N CYS A 413 28.15 3.77 22.75
CA CYS A 413 29.43 4.14 22.16
C CYS A 413 30.46 3.07 22.52
N ASN A 414 30.48 1.94 21.80
CA ASN A 414 31.44 0.85 22.02
C ASN A 414 32.65 1.00 21.09
N ASN A 415 33.87 0.77 21.60
CA ASN A 415 35.13 0.84 20.85
C ASN A 415 35.61 -0.53 20.34
N THR A 416 34.78 -1.57 20.48
CA THR A 416 35.09 -2.94 20.05
C THR A 416 33.88 -3.54 19.34
N ALA A 417 34.16 -4.10 18.17
CA ALA A 417 33.28 -4.79 17.22
C ALA A 417 31.92 -5.29 17.72
N SER A 418 30.95 -5.14 16.82
CA SER A 418 29.59 -5.68 16.83
C SER A 418 28.55 -4.76 17.45
N THR A 419 27.54 -4.48 16.64
CA THR A 419 26.20 -4.02 16.98
C THR A 419 25.61 -4.91 18.06
N VAL A 420 26.00 -4.69 19.32
CA VAL A 420 25.22 -5.21 20.44
C VAL A 420 23.98 -4.34 20.51
N TYR A 421 22.90 -4.82 19.88
CA TYR A 421 21.56 -4.36 20.23
C TYR A 421 21.43 -4.41 21.75
N THR A 422 20.90 -3.33 22.28
CA THR A 422 20.92 -2.95 23.69
C THR A 422 20.28 -4.02 24.57
N THR A 423 21.09 -4.89 25.17
CA THR A 423 20.62 -5.76 26.26
C THR A 423 20.61 -5.01 27.60
N SER A 424 21.36 -3.90 27.69
CA SER A 424 21.40 -3.00 28.84
C SER A 424 20.46 -1.81 28.65
N THR A 425 19.72 -1.50 29.71
CA THR A 425 18.87 -0.31 29.81
C THR A 425 19.66 0.98 30.00
N THR A 426 20.96 0.88 30.31
CA THR A 426 21.86 2.03 30.54
C THR A 426 22.84 2.15 29.37
N PRO A 427 22.88 3.28 28.65
CA PRO A 427 23.81 3.47 27.54
C PRO A 427 25.23 3.77 28.01
N THR A 428 26.19 3.28 27.24
CA THR A 428 27.61 3.53 27.39
C THR A 428 27.95 4.88 26.76
N PRO A 429 28.43 5.87 27.55
CA PRO A 429 28.79 7.18 27.00
C PRO A 429 30.05 7.05 26.12
N CYS A 430 30.14 7.89 25.08
CA CYS A 430 31.36 8.05 24.30
C CYS A 430 32.50 8.64 25.11
N LYS A 431 32.18 9.55 26.04
CA LYS A 431 33.15 10.18 26.93
C LYS A 431 32.47 10.61 28.21
N ALA A 432 33.04 10.21 29.34
CA ALA A 432 32.63 10.70 30.64
C ALA A 432 33.31 12.04 30.97
N SER A 433 32.66 12.88 31.78
CA SER A 433 33.19 14.17 32.25
C SER A 433 33.64 15.09 31.10
N ALA A 434 32.77 15.28 30.09
CA ALA A 434 33.07 16.05 28.88
C ALA A 434 31.88 16.91 28.42
N THR A 435 32.18 17.91 27.59
CA THR A 435 31.20 18.76 26.88
C THR A 435 31.43 18.65 25.38
N LEU A 436 30.46 19.01 24.56
CA LEU A 436 30.59 18.97 23.10
C LEU A 436 31.74 19.86 22.62
N ASP A 437 31.97 20.99 23.29
CA ASP A 437 33.03 21.94 22.94
C ASP A 437 34.44 21.33 23.12
N ASN A 438 34.60 20.31 23.97
CA ASN A 438 35.87 19.62 24.24
C ASN A 438 35.90 18.13 23.84
N PHE A 439 34.87 17.68 23.13
CA PHE A 439 34.71 16.29 22.72
C PHE A 439 35.37 16.00 21.37
N PHE A 440 35.27 16.93 20.41
CA PHE A 440 35.72 16.74 19.03
C PHE A 440 37.22 17.01 18.83
N PRO A 441 37.86 16.41 17.80
CA PRO A 441 37.30 15.42 16.87
C PRO A 441 37.09 14.06 17.55
N VAL A 442 36.11 13.30 17.08
CA VAL A 442 35.86 11.94 17.55
C VAL A 442 36.20 10.96 16.44
N SER A 443 36.87 9.87 16.82
CA SER A 443 37.11 8.74 15.93
C SER A 443 36.58 7.47 16.60
N LEU A 444 35.67 6.78 15.92
CA LEU A 444 35.11 5.51 16.36
C LEU A 444 35.72 4.38 15.49
N LEU A 445 36.37 3.42 16.13
CA LEU A 445 37.00 2.27 15.47
C LEU A 445 35.97 1.14 15.28
N SER A 446 35.92 0.55 14.08
CA SER A 446 35.27 -0.74 13.81
C SER A 446 36.28 -1.72 13.18
N SER A 447 36.25 -2.99 13.60
CA SER A 447 37.02 -4.08 12.99
C SER A 447 36.14 -5.07 12.22
N SER A 448 36.65 -5.46 11.05
CA SER A 448 36.33 -6.64 10.22
C SER A 448 34.90 -6.90 9.73
N SER A 449 33.91 -6.01 9.90
CA SER A 449 32.51 -6.35 9.50
C SER A 449 31.65 -5.20 8.96
N GLY A 450 32.22 -4.34 8.09
CA GLY A 450 31.41 -3.69 7.05
C GLY A 450 30.77 -2.33 7.34
N TYR A 451 31.24 -1.57 8.33
CA TYR A 451 30.93 -0.13 8.46
C TYR A 451 32.23 0.69 8.49
N PRO A 452 32.25 1.92 7.93
CA PRO A 452 33.47 2.70 7.82
C PRO A 452 34.02 3.08 9.21
N TYR A 453 35.34 3.31 9.26
CA TYR A 453 35.95 4.06 10.35
C TYR A 453 35.31 5.44 10.36
N GLU A 454 34.63 5.79 11.45
CA GLU A 454 33.90 7.05 11.51
C GLU A 454 34.78 8.09 12.19
N THR A 455 35.06 9.17 11.47
CA THR A 455 35.72 10.35 12.03
C THR A 455 34.81 11.52 11.82
N ASP A 456 34.30 12.06 12.93
CA ASP A 456 33.43 13.23 12.92
C ASP A 456 34.21 14.41 13.49
N PHE A 457 34.24 15.49 12.72
CA PHE A 457 34.81 16.77 13.12
C PHE A 457 33.71 17.74 13.53
N ALA A 458 34.06 18.72 14.38
CA ALA A 458 33.12 19.75 14.81
C ALA A 458 32.46 20.48 13.62
N GLY A 459 33.17 20.63 12.49
CA GLY A 459 32.67 21.27 11.27
C GLY A 459 31.72 20.43 10.41
N ASP A 460 31.64 19.11 10.63
CA ASP A 460 30.77 18.22 9.86
C ASP A 460 29.31 18.26 10.33
N GLY A 461 29.05 19.03 11.39
CA GLY A 461 27.74 19.19 11.99
C GLY A 461 27.61 20.53 12.70
N THR A 462 26.49 20.70 13.38
CA THR A 462 26.14 21.94 14.08
C THR A 462 25.69 21.62 15.50
N ILE A 463 26.15 22.42 16.46
CA ILE A 463 25.65 22.34 17.83
C ILE A 463 24.33 23.10 17.91
N SER A 464 23.26 22.40 18.27
CA SER A 464 21.91 22.91 18.44
C SER A 464 21.29 22.36 19.73
N THR A 465 20.10 22.84 20.09
CA THR A 465 19.32 22.28 21.20
C THR A 465 18.12 21.55 20.62
N VAL A 466 18.01 20.25 20.91
CA VAL A 466 16.93 19.38 20.46
C VAL A 466 16.24 18.81 21.70
N GLN A 467 14.93 19.01 21.81
CA GLN A 467 14.15 18.62 23.01
C GLN A 467 14.75 19.09 24.34
N GLY A 468 15.33 20.30 24.36
CA GLY A 468 15.96 20.88 25.55
C GLY A 468 17.34 20.32 25.90
N VAL A 469 17.91 19.45 25.06
CA VAL A 469 19.25 18.86 25.24
C VAL A 469 20.20 19.45 24.21
N ARG A 470 21.39 19.87 24.65
CA ARG A 470 22.45 20.37 23.77
C ARG A 470 23.06 19.19 22.99
N MET A 471 23.04 19.29 21.67
CA MET A 471 23.48 18.22 20.76
C MET A 471 24.31 18.79 19.62
N TRP A 472 25.38 18.11 19.27
CA TRP A 472 25.94 18.21 17.93
C TRP A 472 25.13 17.31 17.00
N VAL A 473 24.70 17.84 15.85
CA VAL A 473 23.92 17.12 14.84
C VAL A 473 24.70 17.17 13.53
N SER A 474 24.90 16.02 12.88
CA SER A 474 25.57 15.96 11.59
C SER A 474 24.84 16.80 10.53
N ASN A 475 25.57 17.42 9.62
CA ASN A 475 24.98 18.18 8.51
C ASN A 475 24.39 17.24 7.45
N ALA A 476 25.07 16.14 7.16
CA ALA A 476 24.59 15.10 6.27
C ALA A 476 23.76 14.06 7.05
N PRO A 477 22.63 13.58 6.48
CA PRO A 477 21.92 12.44 7.01
C PRO A 477 22.73 11.15 6.78
N MET A 478 22.43 10.11 7.57
CA MET A 478 22.95 8.78 7.32
C MET A 478 22.42 8.20 6.00
N PRO A 479 23.20 7.35 5.31
CA PRO A 479 22.74 6.64 4.12
C PRO A 479 21.50 5.79 4.41
N LEU A 480 20.55 5.73 3.46
CA LEU A 480 19.32 4.95 3.61
C LEU A 480 19.56 3.43 3.70
N THR A 481 20.73 2.97 3.27
CA THR A 481 21.18 1.58 3.45
C THR A 481 21.50 1.24 4.90
N GLU A 482 21.72 2.25 5.75
CA GLU A 482 22.08 2.09 7.16
C GLU A 482 20.94 2.51 8.09
N SER A 483 20.11 3.47 7.65
CA SER A 483 18.94 3.92 8.38
C SER A 483 17.77 4.07 7.42
N ALA A 484 16.79 3.22 7.59
CA ALA A 484 15.64 3.18 6.70
C ALA A 484 14.63 4.32 7.03
N ILE A 485 14.85 5.06 8.11
CA ILE A 485 14.31 6.41 8.33
C ILE A 485 15.44 7.40 8.12
N GLN A 486 15.18 8.53 7.45
CA GLN A 486 16.24 9.54 7.31
C GLN A 486 16.63 10.09 8.69
N ALA A 487 17.80 9.67 9.17
CA ALA A 487 18.33 10.00 10.48
C ALA A 487 19.64 10.78 10.37
N TYR A 488 19.92 11.57 11.41
CA TYR A 488 21.15 12.34 11.55
C TYR A 488 21.92 11.81 12.75
N ARG A 489 23.24 11.73 12.64
CA ARG A 489 24.06 11.39 13.80
C ARG A 489 23.97 12.51 14.82
N VAL A 490 23.88 12.13 16.08
CA VAL A 490 23.96 13.09 17.18
C VAL A 490 24.94 12.65 18.26
N TYR A 491 25.65 13.64 18.80
CA TYR A 491 26.34 13.55 20.08
C TYR A 491 25.67 14.52 21.04
N PHE A 492 25.30 14.07 22.24
CA PHE A 492 24.53 14.90 23.18
C PHE A 492 25.06 14.87 24.60
N GLU A 493 24.94 16.02 25.27
CA GLU A 493 25.37 16.20 26.66
C GLU A 493 24.27 15.77 27.62
N LEU A 494 24.58 14.84 28.52
CA LEU A 494 23.69 14.49 29.62
C LEU A 494 24.47 14.09 30.87
N GLY A 495 24.17 14.74 31.99
CA GLY A 495 24.79 14.41 33.28
C GLY A 495 26.31 14.54 33.31
N GLY A 496 26.89 15.44 32.50
CA GLY A 496 28.34 15.62 32.37
C GLY A 496 29.04 14.61 31.45
N ASN A 497 28.28 13.80 30.70
CA ASN A 497 28.82 12.83 29.74
C ASN A 497 28.33 13.14 28.32
N ILE A 498 29.05 12.62 27.33
CA ILE A 498 28.67 12.66 25.92
C ILE A 498 28.17 11.29 25.48
N TYR A 499 26.97 11.25 24.90
CA TYR A 499 26.34 10.04 24.37
C TYR A 499 26.18 10.13 22.86
N LEU A 500 26.13 8.96 22.21
CA LEU A 500 25.84 8.81 20.78
C LEU A 500 24.35 8.52 20.58
N GLY A 501 23.79 9.01 19.48
CA GLY A 501 22.45 8.66 19.07
C GLY A 501 22.16 8.97 17.61
N LEU A 502 20.90 8.75 17.25
CA LEU A 502 20.32 9.07 15.96
C LEU A 502 19.15 10.02 16.17
N LEU A 503 19.14 11.15 15.47
CA LEU A 503 18.01 12.06 15.41
C LEU A 503 17.23 11.81 14.13
N GLU A 504 16.01 11.34 14.29
CA GLU A 504 15.01 11.31 13.25
C GLU A 504 14.12 12.54 13.42
N LYS A 505 14.05 13.38 12.39
CA LYS A 505 13.27 14.62 12.45
C LYS A 505 11.80 14.35 12.21
N SER A 506 10.94 15.16 12.80
CA SER A 506 9.53 15.23 12.45
C SER A 506 9.36 15.45 10.94
N GLY A 507 8.46 14.68 10.33
CA GLY A 507 8.22 14.66 8.89
C GLY A 507 9.18 13.77 8.10
N ALA A 508 10.20 13.15 8.73
CA ALA A 508 11.10 12.23 8.04
C ALA A 508 10.30 11.01 7.53
N PRO A 509 10.28 10.74 6.21
CA PRO A 509 9.56 9.62 5.64
C PRO A 509 10.24 8.31 6.00
N TYR A 510 9.44 7.26 6.12
CA TYR A 510 9.94 5.91 6.18
C TYR A 510 10.30 5.42 4.80
N ASN A 511 11.52 4.90 4.70
CA ASN A 511 12.03 4.17 3.57
C ASN A 511 12.21 2.72 4.01
N TYR A 512 12.05 1.79 3.09
CA TYR A 512 12.07 0.37 3.39
C TYR A 512 12.93 -0.31 2.33
N GLY A 513 13.99 -0.97 2.79
CA GLY A 513 14.77 -1.86 1.94
C GLY A 513 13.94 -3.08 1.55
N GLN A 514 13.97 -3.41 0.28
CA GLN A 514 13.33 -4.60 -0.29
C GLN A 514 14.37 -5.72 -0.46
N ALA A 515 13.91 -6.97 -0.55
CA ALA A 515 14.77 -8.12 -0.76
C ALA A 515 15.47 -8.12 -2.13
N ASP A 516 14.97 -7.34 -3.10
CA ASP A 516 15.63 -7.11 -4.40
C ASP A 516 16.70 -6.01 -4.36
N GLY A 517 16.93 -5.39 -3.20
CA GLY A 517 17.89 -4.30 -3.00
C GLY A 517 17.36 -2.90 -3.31
N SER A 518 16.11 -2.77 -3.77
CA SER A 518 15.47 -1.48 -3.94
C SER A 518 15.10 -0.85 -2.59
N VAL A 519 14.92 0.47 -2.60
CA VAL A 519 14.43 1.23 -1.44
C VAL A 519 13.14 1.92 -1.86
N VAL A 520 12.09 1.70 -1.10
CA VAL A 520 10.75 2.26 -1.36
C VAL A 520 10.25 3.03 -0.15
N ASN A 521 9.30 3.96 -0.35
CA ASN A 521 8.75 4.78 0.73
C ASN A 521 7.44 4.23 1.33
N TYR A 522 7.16 2.94 1.13
CA TYR A 522 5.95 2.27 1.63
C TYR A 522 6.30 0.99 2.40
N LEU A 523 5.50 0.70 3.42
CA LEU A 523 5.53 -0.54 4.17
C LEU A 523 4.49 -1.51 3.62
N LEU A 524 4.88 -2.77 3.50
CA LEU A 524 3.97 -3.88 3.23
C LEU A 524 3.73 -4.67 4.53
N THR A 525 2.48 -4.92 4.85
CA THR A 525 2.05 -5.80 5.95
C THR A 525 1.11 -6.87 5.45
N LEU A 526 1.00 -7.98 6.17
CA LEU A 526 0.15 -9.11 5.85
C LEU A 526 -1.01 -9.16 6.85
N ASN A 527 -2.19 -9.53 6.37
CA ASN A 527 -3.29 -9.86 7.26
C ASN A 527 -3.13 -11.26 7.88
N GLN A 528 -3.98 -11.59 8.85
CA GLN A 528 -3.86 -12.85 9.58
C GLN A 528 -4.01 -14.10 8.70
N ALA A 529 -4.86 -14.06 7.67
CA ALA A 529 -5.02 -15.17 6.72
C ALA A 529 -3.74 -15.39 5.88
N ALA A 530 -3.07 -14.31 5.48
CA ALA A 530 -1.79 -14.39 4.81
C ALA A 530 -0.69 -14.95 5.73
N ILE A 531 -0.63 -14.51 7.01
CA ILE A 531 0.31 -15.09 7.99
C ILE A 531 0.05 -16.58 8.22
N ALA A 532 -1.21 -17.00 8.32
CA ALA A 532 -1.58 -18.40 8.44
C ALA A 532 -1.16 -19.21 7.20
N SER A 533 -1.30 -18.63 6.01
CA SER A 533 -0.86 -19.25 4.76
C SER A 533 0.66 -19.40 4.74
N VAL A 534 1.41 -18.37 5.14
CA VAL A 534 2.88 -18.41 5.23
C VAL A 534 3.30 -19.53 6.19
N LYS A 535 2.69 -19.59 7.37
CA LYS A 535 2.93 -20.66 8.34
C LYS A 535 2.66 -22.06 7.78
N ALA A 536 1.57 -22.24 7.03
CA ALA A 536 1.24 -23.51 6.41
C ALA A 536 2.20 -23.90 5.26
N GLY A 537 2.89 -22.94 4.66
CA GLY A 537 3.87 -23.17 3.60
C GLY A 537 5.25 -23.62 4.09
N ILE A 538 5.59 -23.38 5.36
CA ILE A 538 6.91 -23.71 5.93
C ILE A 538 7.10 -25.22 5.99
N ILE A 539 8.27 -25.71 5.55
CA ILE A 539 8.69 -27.10 5.73
C ILE A 539 9.47 -27.21 7.04
N THR A 540 8.85 -27.82 8.06
CA THR A 540 9.47 -28.00 9.38
C THR A 540 10.36 -29.26 9.43
N GLY A 541 11.52 -29.20 10.11
CA GLY A 541 12.28 -30.39 10.51
C GLY A 541 12.94 -31.21 9.38
N PHE A 542 13.11 -30.63 8.17
CA PHE A 542 13.69 -31.35 7.03
C PHE A 542 15.23 -31.39 7.06
N VAL A 543 15.79 -32.50 6.57
CA VAL A 543 17.23 -32.68 6.29
C VAL A 543 17.35 -33.00 4.81
N ASN A 544 17.81 -32.05 3.99
CA ASN A 544 18.22 -32.34 2.62
C ASN A 544 19.64 -31.80 2.39
N ALA A 545 20.52 -32.65 1.88
CA ALA A 545 21.92 -32.31 1.60
C ALA A 545 22.08 -31.81 0.15
N GLY A 546 22.70 -30.64 -0.02
CA GLY A 546 22.99 -29.98 -1.32
C GLY A 546 21.86 -29.04 -1.75
N SER A 547 22.09 -27.81 -2.24
CA SER A 547 23.24 -27.24 -2.95
C SER A 547 23.12 -25.71 -3.07
N GLY A 548 24.23 -24.96 -2.97
CA GLY A 548 24.45 -23.74 -3.77
C GLY A 548 24.51 -22.40 -3.00
N ALA A 549 25.67 -21.75 -3.10
CA ALA A 549 26.17 -20.59 -2.36
C ALA A 549 25.45 -19.23 -2.55
N GLY A 550 25.60 -18.35 -1.54
CA GLY A 550 25.55 -16.89 -1.68
C GLY A 550 24.95 -16.17 -0.46
N SER A 551 25.72 -15.34 0.24
CA SER A 551 25.23 -14.52 1.37
C SER A 551 24.38 -13.35 0.86
N GLY A 552 23.08 -13.39 1.10
CA GLY A 552 22.27 -12.17 1.16
C GLY A 552 22.26 -11.66 2.60
N ALA A 553 22.55 -10.38 2.81
CA ALA A 553 22.38 -9.77 4.12
C ALA A 553 20.91 -9.89 4.57
N THR A 554 20.70 -9.97 5.89
CA THR A 554 19.42 -9.65 6.52
C THR A 554 18.92 -8.38 5.85
N VAL A 555 17.79 -8.44 5.13
CA VAL A 555 17.20 -7.22 4.59
C VAL A 555 16.93 -6.34 5.81
N GLY A 556 17.58 -5.18 5.87
CA GLY A 556 17.37 -4.16 6.88
C GLY A 556 15.92 -3.72 6.78
N THR A 557 15.05 -4.46 7.45
CA THR A 557 13.63 -4.20 7.50
C THR A 557 13.44 -3.30 8.71
N VAL A 558 12.95 -2.10 8.44
CA VAL A 558 12.27 -1.32 9.47
C VAL A 558 11.13 -2.18 9.94
N ASP A 559 11.11 -2.48 11.24
CA ASP A 559 10.02 -3.24 11.79
C ASP A 559 8.70 -2.47 11.65
N LEU A 560 7.55 -3.13 11.82
CA LEU A 560 6.19 -2.56 11.79
C LEU A 560 6.06 -1.24 12.57
N PHE A 561 6.96 -1.01 13.53
CA PHE A 561 7.00 0.10 14.48
C PHE A 561 7.95 1.24 14.12
N GLY A 562 8.67 1.14 13.00
CA GLY A 562 9.69 2.13 12.72
C GLY A 562 10.91 2.01 13.65
N ILE A 563 11.14 0.86 14.30
CA ILE A 563 12.18 0.66 15.33
C ILE A 563 13.32 -0.17 14.78
#